data_AF-A0A969D2V9-F1
#
_entry.id   AF-A0A969D2V9-F1
#
_cell.length_a   1.000
_cell.length_b   1.000
_cell.length_c   1.000
_cell.angle_alpha   90.00
_cell.angle_beta   90.00
_cell.angle_gamma   90.00
#
_symmetry.space_group_name_H-M   'P 1'
#
loop_
_entity.id
_entity.type
_entity.pdbx_description
1 polymer ?
#
loop_
_entity_poly.entity_id
_entity_poly.type
_entity_poly.pdbx_seq_one_letter_code
_entity_poly.pdbx_strand_id
1 'polypeptide(L)'
;MPLKSLLKKTINYGKQCYCPICNSKLRTFKPMQTVSPRLNALCPVCHSLERHRMIWLFLQHETDLFSSAPKKMLHIAPEECLAQKIAQCSTIDYLTADLNNSAMVRMDLTDIQYPDQSFDVIYCSHVLEHIPDDAQAMAELARVLKSTGWAIIQVPILRELTYEDLSITDP
;
A
#
# COMPACT_ATOMS: atom_id res chain seq x y z
N MET A 1 -18.91 -4.25 13.08
CA MET A 1 -18.79 -3.76 11.69
C MET A 1 -19.75 -2.57 11.53
N PRO A 2 -19.31 -1.38 11.09
CA PRO A 2 -20.19 -0.21 11.08
C PRO A 2 -21.36 -0.39 10.09
N LEU A 3 -22.57 0.04 10.49
CA LEU A 3 -23.83 -0.12 9.75
C LEU A 3 -23.72 0.30 8.26
N LYS A 4 -22.96 1.36 7.98
CA LYS A 4 -22.68 1.85 6.61
C LYS A 4 -21.97 0.81 5.73
N SER A 5 -21.05 0.02 6.29
CA SER A 5 -20.34 -1.03 5.55
C SER A 5 -21.26 -2.17 5.16
N LEU A 6 -22.21 -2.53 6.03
CA LEU A 6 -23.17 -3.60 5.77
C LEU A 6 -24.13 -3.23 4.64
N LEU A 7 -24.66 -2.00 4.67
CA LEU A 7 -25.49 -1.45 3.60
C LEU A 7 -24.76 -1.44 2.25
N LYS A 8 -23.51 -0.98 2.21
CA LYS A 8 -22.67 -1.02 0.99
C LYS A 8 -22.53 -2.45 0.44
N LYS A 9 -22.30 -3.44 1.31
CA LYS A 9 -22.21 -4.85 0.91
C LYS A 9 -23.52 -5.36 0.31
N THR A 10 -24.65 -5.08 0.95
CA THR A 10 -25.97 -5.51 0.48
C THR A 10 -26.33 -4.88 -0.88
N ILE A 11 -26.17 -3.56 -1.02
CA ILE A 11 -26.49 -2.84 -2.26
C ILE A 11 -25.65 -3.36 -3.44
N ASN A 12 -24.36 -3.61 -3.21
CA ASN A 12 -23.42 -4.00 -4.28
C ASN A 12 -23.29 -5.51 -4.46
N TYR A 13 -24.04 -6.32 -3.73
CA TYR A 13 -23.94 -7.79 -3.77
C TYR A 13 -24.16 -8.34 -5.19
N GLY A 14 -23.40 -9.40 -5.50
CA GLY A 14 -23.51 -10.21 -6.71
C GLY A 14 -22.45 -11.31 -6.70
N LYS A 15 -22.50 -12.23 -7.67
CA LYS A 15 -21.61 -13.42 -7.72
C LYS A 15 -20.50 -13.34 -8.77
N GLN A 16 -20.36 -12.21 -9.47
CA GLN A 16 -19.42 -12.08 -10.60
C GLN A 16 -18.01 -11.69 -10.17
N CYS A 17 -17.87 -10.97 -9.07
CA CYS A 17 -16.60 -10.43 -8.60
C CYS A 17 -16.38 -10.75 -7.12
N TYR A 18 -15.12 -10.86 -6.72
CA TYR A 18 -14.72 -11.04 -5.33
C TYR A 18 -13.61 -10.07 -4.96
N CYS A 19 -13.79 -9.31 -3.88
CA CYS A 19 -12.75 -8.44 -3.33
C CYS A 19 -12.03 -9.15 -2.17
N PRO A 20 -10.74 -9.52 -2.32
CA PRO A 20 -10.02 -10.28 -1.29
C PRO A 20 -9.70 -9.47 -0.04
N ILE A 21 -9.69 -8.14 -0.12
CA ILE A 21 -9.45 -7.26 1.03
C ILE A 21 -10.67 -7.25 1.97
N CYS A 22 -11.86 -6.94 1.45
CA CYS A 22 -13.07 -6.79 2.28
C CYS A 22 -14.01 -8.01 2.29
N ASN A 23 -13.60 -9.10 1.62
CA ASN A 23 -14.32 -10.36 1.46
C ASN A 23 -15.74 -10.18 0.89
N SER A 24 -15.95 -9.17 0.05
CA SER A 24 -17.27 -8.90 -0.53
C SER A 24 -17.42 -9.62 -1.87
N LYS A 25 -18.54 -10.34 -2.03
CA LYS A 25 -19.03 -10.82 -3.32
C LYS A 25 -19.82 -9.70 -3.99
N LEU A 26 -19.45 -9.34 -5.20
CA LEU A 26 -19.90 -8.12 -5.88
C LEU A 26 -20.48 -8.46 -7.25
N ARG A 27 -21.46 -7.66 -7.69
CA ARG A 27 -21.97 -7.73 -9.06
C ARG A 27 -20.97 -7.22 -10.10
N THR A 28 -20.19 -6.20 -9.73
CA THR A 28 -19.16 -5.58 -10.58
C THR A 28 -18.21 -4.74 -9.71
N PHE A 29 -17.03 -4.46 -10.25
CA PHE A 29 -16.15 -3.40 -9.76
C PHE A 29 -16.45 -2.11 -10.54
N LYS A 30 -16.42 -0.96 -9.87
CA LYS A 30 -16.68 0.34 -10.51
C LYS A 30 -15.50 0.75 -11.40
N PRO A 31 -15.74 1.52 -12.47
CA PRO A 31 -14.65 2.15 -13.20
C PRO A 31 -13.89 3.14 -12.32
N MET A 32 -12.61 3.36 -12.63
CA MET A 32 -11.75 4.36 -11.98
C MET A 32 -11.09 5.24 -13.04
N GLN A 33 -10.85 6.52 -12.72
CA GLN A 33 -10.41 7.61 -13.60
C GLN A 33 -11.53 8.22 -14.45
N THR A 34 -11.48 9.53 -14.64
CA THR A 34 -12.48 10.35 -15.34
C THR A 34 -12.26 10.41 -16.84
N VAL A 35 -11.00 10.52 -17.28
CA VAL A 35 -10.66 10.75 -18.70
C VAL A 35 -10.53 9.43 -19.47
N SER A 36 -9.83 8.44 -18.91
CA SER A 36 -9.66 7.11 -19.50
C SER A 36 -10.05 6.04 -18.47
N PRO A 37 -11.35 5.73 -18.32
CA PRO A 37 -11.83 4.90 -17.24
C PRO A 37 -11.32 3.47 -17.36
N ARG A 38 -10.57 3.03 -16.35
CA ARG A 38 -10.21 1.63 -16.18
C ARG A 38 -11.42 0.89 -15.63
N LEU A 39 -12.05 0.07 -16.46
CA LEU A 39 -13.20 -0.74 -16.06
C LEU A 39 -12.80 -1.78 -15.01
N ASN A 40 -13.74 -2.15 -14.15
CA ASN A 40 -13.54 -3.15 -13.09
C ASN A 40 -12.40 -2.86 -12.08
N ALA A 41 -12.09 -1.58 -11.86
CA ALA A 41 -10.97 -1.15 -11.02
C ALA A 41 -11.30 -1.02 -9.52
N LEU A 42 -12.41 -0.34 -9.18
CA LEU A 42 -12.70 0.14 -7.82
C LEU A 42 -13.73 -0.74 -7.08
N CYS A 43 -13.39 -1.21 -5.89
CA CYS A 43 -14.32 -1.87 -4.99
C CYS A 43 -15.33 -0.87 -4.39
N PRO A 44 -16.66 -1.04 -4.59
CA PRO A 44 -17.64 -0.11 -4.06
C PRO A 44 -17.85 -0.20 -2.54
N VAL A 45 -17.20 -1.16 -1.87
CA VAL A 45 -17.31 -1.39 -0.43
C VAL A 45 -16.12 -0.80 0.33
N CYS A 46 -14.91 -1.22 0.00
CA CYS A 46 -13.67 -0.80 0.68
C CYS A 46 -12.78 0.13 -0.15
N HIS A 47 -13.22 0.51 -1.34
CA HIS A 47 -12.50 1.40 -2.25
C HIS A 47 -11.10 0.91 -2.69
N SER A 48 -10.80 -0.39 -2.47
CA SER A 48 -9.59 -0.97 -3.04
C SER A 48 -9.60 -0.93 -4.56
N LEU A 49 -8.43 -0.64 -5.13
CA LEU A 49 -8.15 -0.73 -6.55
C LEU A 49 -7.61 -2.13 -6.88
N GLU A 50 -7.48 -2.45 -8.16
CA GLU A 50 -6.88 -3.70 -8.63
C GLU A 50 -5.47 -3.91 -8.06
N ARG A 51 -4.64 -2.87 -8.01
CA ARG A 51 -3.27 -2.95 -7.47
C ARG A 51 -3.25 -3.27 -5.97
N HIS A 52 -4.15 -2.68 -5.18
CA HIS A 52 -4.24 -2.99 -3.75
C HIS A 52 -4.66 -4.45 -3.55
N ARG A 53 -5.60 -4.94 -4.37
CA ARG A 53 -6.05 -6.35 -4.33
C ARG A 53 -4.94 -7.31 -4.72
N MET A 54 -4.14 -6.96 -5.72
CA MET A 54 -2.96 -7.72 -6.14
C MET A 54 -1.94 -7.80 -5.01
N ILE A 55 -1.56 -6.66 -4.42
CA ILE A 55 -0.63 -6.62 -3.29
C ILE A 55 -1.17 -7.38 -2.09
N TRP A 56 -2.45 -7.23 -1.75
CA TRP A 56 -3.05 -7.99 -0.66
C TRP A 56 -2.93 -9.50 -0.86
N LEU A 57 -3.18 -10.01 -2.08
CA LEU A 57 -3.00 -11.43 -2.39
C LEU A 57 -1.53 -11.83 -2.34
N PHE A 58 -0.62 -11.01 -2.85
CA PHE A 58 0.83 -11.27 -2.79
C PHE A 58 1.31 -11.37 -1.33
N LEU A 59 0.92 -10.43 -0.47
CA LEU A 59 1.22 -10.46 0.96
C LEU A 59 0.70 -11.75 1.63
N GLN A 60 -0.47 -12.24 1.20
CA GLN A 60 -1.07 -13.46 1.75
C GLN A 60 -0.43 -14.76 1.26
N HIS A 61 0.04 -14.81 0.02
CA HIS A 61 0.41 -16.05 -0.64
C HIS A 61 1.92 -16.20 -0.89
N GLU A 62 2.62 -15.08 -1.07
CA GLU A 62 4.02 -15.05 -1.51
C GLU A 62 4.96 -14.51 -0.43
N THR A 63 4.44 -14.14 0.74
CA THR A 63 5.25 -13.61 1.85
C THR A 63 4.91 -14.29 3.17
N ASP A 64 5.79 -14.10 4.15
CA ASP A 64 5.59 -14.56 5.52
C ASP A 64 4.96 -13.49 6.44
N LEU A 65 4.41 -12.39 5.88
CA LEU A 65 3.86 -11.26 6.65
C LEU A 65 2.83 -11.69 7.69
N PHE A 66 1.93 -12.61 7.30
CA PHE A 66 0.84 -13.10 8.15
C PHE A 66 1.15 -14.45 8.81
N SER A 67 2.42 -14.82 8.89
CA SER A 67 2.86 -15.99 9.67
C SER A 67 2.69 -15.76 11.17
N SER A 68 2.89 -16.82 11.97
CA SER A 68 2.77 -16.74 13.44
C SER A 68 3.91 -15.95 14.09
N ALA A 69 5.04 -15.78 13.40
CA ALA A 69 6.17 -15.01 13.90
C ALA A 69 5.85 -13.51 13.87
N PRO A 70 6.03 -12.76 14.99
CA PRO A 70 5.81 -11.33 14.98
C PRO A 70 6.74 -10.59 14.03
N LYS A 71 6.23 -9.55 13.35
CA LYS A 71 7.00 -8.71 12.43
C LYS A 71 6.77 -7.23 12.71
N LYS A 72 7.83 -6.43 12.63
CA LYS A 72 7.72 -4.98 12.62
C LYS A 72 7.67 -4.47 11.19
N MET A 73 6.57 -3.82 10.84
CA MET A 73 6.28 -3.36 9.49
C MET A 73 6.24 -1.84 9.42
N LEU A 74 6.95 -1.28 8.44
CA LEU A 74 6.83 0.12 8.03
C LEU A 74 6.01 0.20 6.74
N HIS A 75 4.93 0.98 6.74
CA HIS A 75 4.11 1.22 5.56
C HIS A 75 4.08 2.72 5.25
N ILE A 76 4.68 3.08 4.12
CA ILE A 76 4.78 4.47 3.65
C ILE A 76 3.54 4.83 2.82
N ALA A 77 3.00 6.03 3.04
CA ALA A 77 1.82 6.58 2.36
C ALA A 77 0.64 5.58 2.32
N PRO A 78 0.15 5.16 3.51
CA PRO A 78 -0.66 3.95 3.63
C PRO A 78 -2.01 4.04 2.92
N GLU A 79 -2.31 3.10 2.02
CA GLU A 79 -3.66 3.05 1.43
C GLU A 79 -4.66 2.52 2.46
N GLU A 80 -5.71 3.30 2.71
CA GLU A 80 -6.67 3.08 3.80
C GLU A 80 -7.20 1.63 3.84
N CYS A 81 -7.49 1.05 2.68
CA CYS A 81 -8.06 -0.30 2.58
C CYS A 81 -7.10 -1.41 3.04
N LEU A 82 -5.79 -1.22 2.90
CA LEU A 82 -4.76 -2.15 3.38
C LEU A 82 -4.42 -1.84 4.83
N ALA A 83 -4.23 -0.56 5.16
CA ALA A 83 -3.90 -0.13 6.51
C ALA A 83 -4.93 -0.59 7.55
N GLN A 84 -6.23 -0.48 7.23
CA GLN A 84 -7.30 -0.99 8.10
C GLN A 84 -7.21 -2.49 8.38
N LYS A 85 -6.66 -3.27 7.44
CA LYS A 85 -6.54 -4.73 7.59
C LYS A 85 -5.28 -5.13 8.33
N ILE A 86 -4.15 -4.52 7.98
CA ILE A 86 -2.86 -4.81 8.61
C ILE A 86 -2.89 -4.38 10.08
N ALA A 87 -3.50 -3.24 10.41
CA ALA A 87 -3.65 -2.77 11.79
C ALA A 87 -4.51 -3.70 12.68
N GLN A 88 -5.25 -4.66 12.11
CA GLN A 88 -6.04 -5.65 12.86
C GLN A 88 -5.24 -6.94 13.15
N CYS A 89 -4.02 -7.07 12.61
CA CYS A 89 -3.17 -8.23 12.81
C CYS A 89 -2.32 -8.07 14.08
N SER A 90 -2.61 -8.86 15.11
CA SER A 90 -1.91 -8.76 16.41
C SER A 90 -0.45 -9.20 16.39
N THR A 91 0.00 -9.88 15.33
CA THR A 91 1.40 -10.29 15.13
C THR A 91 2.22 -9.23 14.41
N ILE A 92 1.61 -8.12 13.95
CA ILE A 92 2.31 -7.08 13.20
C ILE A 92 2.44 -5.83 14.09
N ASP A 93 3.68 -5.51 14.48
CA ASP A 93 4.01 -4.19 15.04
C ASP A 93 4.03 -3.19 13.88
N TYR A 94 2.89 -2.52 13.71
CA TYR A 94 2.57 -1.79 12.49
C TYR A 94 2.77 -0.28 12.66
N LEU A 95 3.71 0.29 11.91
CA LEU A 95 3.97 1.71 11.83
C LEU A 95 3.62 2.24 10.43
N THR A 96 2.77 3.25 10.37
CA THR A 96 2.54 3.99 9.13
C THR A 96 3.24 5.34 9.14
N ALA A 97 3.80 5.71 7.99
CA ALA A 97 4.54 6.95 7.83
C ALA A 97 4.15 7.68 6.55
N ASP A 98 4.14 9.01 6.58
CA ASP A 98 3.83 9.86 5.42
C ASP A 98 4.42 11.26 5.61
N LEU A 99 4.74 11.98 4.54
CA LEU A 99 5.30 13.33 4.62
C LEU A 99 4.25 14.38 5.06
N ASN A 100 2.96 14.14 4.77
CA ASN A 100 1.85 15.10 4.86
C ASN A 100 0.86 14.83 6.01
N ASN A 101 1.33 14.25 7.13
CA ASN A 101 0.52 13.96 8.34
C ASN A 101 -0.70 13.04 8.11
N SER A 102 -0.72 12.25 7.03
CA SER A 102 -1.82 11.30 6.74
C SER A 102 -1.64 9.93 7.41
N ALA A 103 -0.56 9.77 8.18
CA ALA A 103 -0.13 8.53 8.82
C ALA A 103 0.16 8.72 10.33
N MET A 104 0.61 7.66 11.01
CA MET A 104 0.91 7.68 12.44
C MET A 104 2.11 8.56 12.77
N VAL A 105 3.11 8.61 11.88
CA VAL A 105 4.27 9.49 12.03
C VAL A 105 4.52 10.28 10.74
N ARG A 106 4.98 11.51 10.91
CA ARG A 106 5.57 12.27 9.81
C ARG A 106 6.99 11.76 9.57
N MET A 107 7.31 11.42 8.33
CA MET A 107 8.63 10.89 7.97
C MET A 107 9.07 11.43 6.61
N ASP A 108 10.30 11.90 6.55
CA ASP A 108 11.03 12.11 5.31
C ASP A 108 11.84 10.84 5.02
N LEU A 109 11.69 10.28 3.82
CA LEU A 109 12.42 9.05 3.48
C LEU A 109 13.90 9.30 3.23
N THR A 110 14.33 10.54 2.96
CA THR A 110 15.76 10.84 2.80
C THR A 110 16.51 10.95 4.14
N ASP A 111 15.77 10.98 5.26
CA ASP A 111 16.32 11.10 6.63
C ASP A 111 15.42 10.37 7.65
N ILE A 112 15.44 9.03 7.63
CA ILE A 112 14.58 8.20 8.47
C ILE A 112 15.13 8.15 9.91
N GLN A 113 14.38 8.73 10.85
CA GLN A 113 14.72 8.81 12.28
C GLN A 113 14.52 7.49 13.05
N TYR A 114 15.01 6.38 12.48
CA TYR A 114 15.05 5.05 13.08
C TYR A 114 16.46 4.45 12.98
N PRO A 115 16.90 3.64 13.96
CA PRO A 115 18.16 2.92 13.87
C PRO A 115 18.21 1.96 12.69
N ASP A 116 19.42 1.55 12.31
CA ASP A 116 19.65 0.51 11.33
C ASP A 116 18.90 -0.76 11.70
N GLN A 117 18.42 -1.49 10.68
CA GLN A 117 17.79 -2.80 10.86
C GLN A 117 16.58 -2.78 11.83
N SER A 118 15.81 -1.70 11.81
CA SER A 118 14.63 -1.50 12.66
C SER A 118 13.40 -2.28 12.21
N PHE A 119 13.25 -2.58 10.91
CA PHE A 119 12.03 -3.15 10.35
C PHE A 119 12.26 -4.51 9.69
N ASP A 120 11.34 -5.44 9.89
CA ASP A 120 11.31 -6.74 9.22
C ASP A 120 10.71 -6.62 7.82
N VAL A 121 9.75 -5.70 7.65
CA VAL A 121 9.00 -5.50 6.42
C VAL A 121 8.85 -4.02 6.12
N ILE A 122 9.08 -3.63 4.87
CA ILE A 122 8.77 -2.29 4.35
C ILE A 122 7.81 -2.42 3.17
N TYR A 123 6.73 -1.63 3.15
CA TYR A 123 5.88 -1.46 1.98
C TYR A 123 5.84 0.03 1.60
N CYS A 124 6.29 0.33 0.39
CA CYS A 124 6.39 1.69 -0.15
C CYS A 124 5.85 1.67 -1.59
N SER A 125 4.67 2.24 -1.83
CA SER A 125 4.01 2.20 -3.13
C SER A 125 3.70 3.60 -3.61
N HIS A 126 4.17 3.93 -4.81
CA HIS A 126 3.94 5.21 -5.46
C HIS A 126 4.42 6.44 -4.68
N VAL A 127 5.66 6.37 -4.17
CA VAL A 127 6.27 7.43 -3.35
C VAL A 127 7.61 7.88 -3.92
N LEU A 128 8.50 6.94 -4.28
CA LEU A 128 9.86 7.27 -4.70
C LEU A 128 9.88 8.13 -5.97
N GLU A 129 8.92 7.96 -6.88
CA GLU A 129 8.81 8.80 -8.09
C GLU A 129 8.55 10.28 -7.82
N HIS A 130 8.24 10.64 -6.57
CA HIS A 130 8.01 12.01 -6.13
C HIS A 130 9.18 12.57 -5.31
N ILE A 131 10.24 11.79 -5.06
CA ILE A 131 11.39 12.20 -4.26
C ILE A 131 12.53 12.61 -5.20
N PRO A 132 13.01 13.88 -5.16
CA PRO A 132 14.11 14.31 -6.02
C PRO A 132 15.43 13.57 -5.79
N ASP A 133 15.71 13.15 -4.55
CA ASP A 133 16.86 12.31 -4.18
C ASP A 133 16.36 10.93 -3.73
N ASP A 134 15.76 10.21 -4.67
CA ASP A 134 15.22 8.86 -4.44
C ASP A 134 16.34 7.84 -4.13
N ALA A 135 17.57 8.08 -4.59
CA ALA A 135 18.75 7.30 -4.25
C ALA A 135 19.06 7.36 -2.74
N GLN A 136 19.03 8.55 -2.13
CA GLN A 136 19.16 8.70 -0.68
C GLN A 136 17.98 8.05 0.06
N ALA A 137 16.75 8.19 -0.44
CA ALA A 137 15.60 7.52 0.14
C ALA A 137 15.73 5.99 0.09
N MET A 138 16.21 5.44 -1.01
CA MET A 138 16.50 4.01 -1.16
C MET A 138 17.60 3.53 -0.21
N ALA A 139 18.66 4.33 -0.01
CA ALA A 139 19.72 4.03 0.95
C ALA A 139 19.18 3.98 2.38
N GLU A 140 18.33 4.93 2.77
CA GLU A 140 17.68 4.95 4.09
C GLU A 140 16.72 3.78 4.30
N LEU A 141 15.87 3.47 3.31
CA LEU A 141 14.99 2.29 3.36
C LEU A 141 15.80 1.00 3.52
N ALA A 142 16.91 0.87 2.79
CA ALA A 142 17.81 -0.28 2.93
C ALA A 142 18.49 -0.33 4.30
N ARG A 143 18.92 0.82 4.84
CA ARG A 143 19.56 0.91 6.17
C ARG A 143 18.63 0.46 7.29
N VAL A 144 17.37 0.89 7.26
CA VAL A 144 16.40 0.55 8.32
C VAL A 144 15.74 -0.82 8.13
N LEU A 145 15.89 -1.46 6.97
CA LEU A 145 15.48 -2.84 6.73
C LEU A 145 16.47 -3.82 7.37
N LYS A 146 15.98 -4.84 8.07
CA LYS A 146 16.83 -5.94 8.58
C LYS A 146 17.41 -6.75 7.43
N SER A 147 18.59 -7.33 7.62
CA SER A 147 19.22 -8.23 6.64
C SER A 147 18.42 -9.49 6.31
N THR A 148 17.55 -9.92 7.23
CA THR A 148 16.59 -11.03 7.04
C THR A 148 15.19 -10.56 6.63
N GLY A 149 15.00 -9.24 6.51
CA GLY A 149 13.73 -8.63 6.14
C GLY A 149 13.54 -8.56 4.64
N TRP A 150 12.39 -8.07 4.22
CA TRP A 150 12.09 -7.81 2.81
C TRP A 150 11.29 -6.53 2.63
N ALA A 151 11.37 -5.95 1.44
CA ALA A 151 10.63 -4.75 1.07
C ALA A 151 9.84 -4.97 -0.21
N ILE A 152 8.64 -4.40 -0.28
CA ILE A 152 7.89 -4.23 -1.51
C ILE A 152 7.94 -2.74 -1.85
N ILE A 153 8.59 -2.43 -2.98
CA ILE A 153 8.73 -1.08 -3.51
C ILE A 153 8.07 -1.05 -4.88
N GLN A 154 7.12 -0.14 -5.07
CA GLN A 154 6.41 0.01 -6.34
C GLN A 154 6.54 1.43 -6.85
N VAL A 155 7.02 1.56 -8.09
CA VAL A 155 7.08 2.79 -8.86
C VAL A 155 6.48 2.55 -10.25
N PRO A 156 5.98 3.59 -10.95
CA PRO A 156 5.52 3.48 -12.31
C PRO A 156 6.68 3.12 -13.25
N ILE A 157 6.53 2.03 -14.01
CA ILE A 157 7.44 1.67 -15.10
C ILE A 157 6.69 1.87 -16.41
N LEU A 158 7.02 2.95 -17.12
CA LEU A 158 6.31 3.34 -18.35
C LEU A 158 7.14 3.11 -19.63
N ARG A 159 8.47 3.02 -19.50
CA ARG A 159 9.43 2.96 -20.61
C ARG A 159 10.64 2.11 -20.21
N GLU A 160 11.40 1.67 -21.21
CA GLU A 160 12.67 0.96 -20.98
C GLU A 160 13.74 1.86 -20.36
N LEU A 161 13.75 3.14 -20.75
CA LEU A 161 14.63 4.17 -20.19
C LEU A 161 13.83 5.10 -19.29
N THR A 162 14.31 5.27 -18.05
CA THR A 162 13.78 6.27 -17.12
C THR A 162 14.02 7.67 -17.66
N TYR A 163 12.99 8.52 -17.57
CA TYR A 163 13.07 9.94 -17.88
C TYR A 163 12.69 10.70 -16.61
N GLU A 164 13.61 11.53 -16.12
CA GLU A 164 13.44 12.34 -14.93
C GLU A 164 13.40 13.82 -15.32
N ASP A 165 12.38 14.52 -14.85
CA ASP A 165 12.19 15.95 -15.06
C ASP A 165 11.79 16.61 -13.75
N LEU A 166 12.79 17.06 -13.00
CA LEU A 166 12.62 17.70 -11.70
C LEU A 166 11.91 19.06 -11.78
N SER A 167 11.64 19.59 -12.98
CA SER A 167 10.84 20.80 -13.15
C SER A 167 9.33 20.56 -12.99
N ILE A 168 8.89 19.30 -13.07
CA ILE A 168 7.50 18.90 -12.87
C ILE A 168 7.26 18.71 -11.38
N THR A 169 6.57 19.68 -10.74
CA THR A 169 6.30 19.65 -9.29
C THR A 169 4.85 19.36 -8.93
N ASP A 170 3.96 19.27 -9.93
CA ASP A 170 2.53 18.99 -9.74
C ASP A 170 2.13 17.67 -10.47
N PRO A 171 1.34 16.80 -9.82
CA PRO A 171 0.87 15.52 -10.38
C PRO A 171 -0.24 15.62 -11.43
#